data_AF-A0A8T0KHK9-F1
#
_entry.id   AF-A0A8T0KHK9-F1
#
_cell.length_a   1.000
_cell.length_b   1.000
_cell.length_c   1.000
_cell.angle_alpha   90.00
_cell.angle_beta   90.00
_cell.angle_gamma   90.00
#
_symmetry.space_group_name_H-M   'P 1'
#
loop_
_entity.id
_entity.type
_entity.pdbx_description
1 polymer ?
#
loop_
_entity_poly.entity_id
_entity_poly.type
_entity_poly.pdbx_seq_one_letter_code
_entity_poly.pdbx_strand_id
1 'polypeptide(L)'
;MSCYDSYRSSSSYRSSRSSSFDQSITFKEIKRKLDEARRRTCSYHEFDRMEDELYKQARAKIPYFGVDIGTLTYLAWEKDINDMHPFIARKSKPESYFHSSNSESYVLSLYTSRFEMQVREWWDERQYHVRIGRKSLIHDWSELKACMRKEFVPSHIKRNLQLLRAYIKDGKTFLESLNDNGFLIRELEFKINLKELQTKQIELKLKRDVESQKEEQRQEEKKREKEDKREREERERKEEKIREEKDKRERREEEKKREKEEKKEEESKKNELLLMLATPTLTINMEPKREGFSLFTSFPFIVHSSIIHFSFKSIAIQYSEQSFSKYGNSNLELMLPLCKQITQDKNPITWDYGIFHFSKPKFLKIFFKNTRLFFCLLIFVYIIFIILIFAIFCRYIFDPGGT
;
A
#
# COMPACT_ATOMS: atom_id res chain seq x y z
N MET A 1 -67.07 -37.77 -78.77
CA MET A 1 -67.49 -37.74 -77.35
C MET A 1 -66.22 -37.86 -76.53
N SER A 2 -65.65 -36.74 -76.07
CA SER A 2 -66.01 -36.01 -74.84
C SER A 2 -65.51 -36.78 -73.61
N CYS A 3 -64.76 -36.28 -72.64
CA CYS A 3 -64.11 -35.00 -72.34
C CYS A 3 -63.14 -35.34 -71.19
N TYR A 4 -61.86 -34.98 -71.27
CA TYR A 4 -60.96 -34.93 -70.10
C TYR A 4 -59.99 -33.78 -70.29
N ASP A 5 -60.51 -32.57 -70.05
CA ASP A 5 -59.74 -31.35 -69.99
C ASP A 5 -59.51 -30.92 -68.54
N SER A 6 -58.22 -30.75 -68.22
CA SER A 6 -57.65 -29.62 -67.50
C SER A 6 -58.37 -29.08 -66.27
N TYR A 7 -57.88 -29.43 -65.07
CA TYR A 7 -57.75 -28.47 -63.95
C TYR A 7 -56.49 -28.77 -63.12
N ARG A 8 -55.33 -28.40 -63.67
CA ARG A 8 -54.07 -28.29 -62.92
C ARG A 8 -53.95 -26.85 -62.42
N SER A 9 -54.61 -26.56 -61.30
CA SER A 9 -54.49 -25.26 -60.61
C SER A 9 -53.12 -25.15 -59.96
N SER A 10 -52.16 -24.67 -60.74
CA SER A 10 -50.83 -24.25 -60.30
C SER A 10 -50.97 -22.95 -59.50
N SER A 11 -51.31 -23.07 -58.21
CA SER A 11 -51.15 -21.98 -57.24
C SER A 11 -49.65 -21.71 -57.07
N SER A 12 -49.14 -20.77 -57.87
CA SER A 12 -47.81 -20.20 -57.70
C SER A 12 -47.77 -19.37 -56.41
N TYR A 13 -47.56 -20.05 -55.29
CA TYR A 13 -47.18 -19.40 -54.04
C TYR A 13 -45.75 -18.89 -54.24
N ARG A 14 -45.65 -17.64 -54.69
CA ARG A 14 -44.40 -16.89 -54.80
C ARG A 14 -43.81 -16.78 -53.39
N SER A 15 -42.98 -17.74 -53.02
CA SER A 15 -42.22 -17.73 -51.78
C SER A 15 -41.20 -16.60 -51.87
N SER A 16 -41.60 -15.43 -51.42
CA SER A 16 -40.71 -14.30 -51.15
C SER A 16 -39.79 -14.71 -50.00
N ARG A 17 -38.77 -15.51 -50.30
CA ARG A 17 -37.62 -15.74 -49.42
C ARG A 17 -36.90 -14.40 -49.28
N SER A 18 -37.31 -13.61 -48.29
CA SER A 18 -36.56 -12.44 -47.83
C SER A 18 -35.28 -12.93 -47.16
N SER A 19 -34.20 -13.01 -47.94
CA SER A 19 -32.86 -13.44 -47.50
C SER A 19 -32.11 -12.35 -46.71
N SER A 20 -32.76 -11.66 -45.79
CA SER A 20 -32.17 -10.49 -45.10
C SER A 20 -32.30 -10.55 -43.57
N PHE A 21 -32.17 -11.73 -42.96
CA PHE A 21 -32.24 -11.89 -41.50
C PHE A 21 -30.98 -12.55 -40.93
N ASP A 22 -29.82 -12.00 -41.25
CA ASP A 22 -28.54 -12.36 -40.59
C ASP A 22 -28.15 -11.36 -39.48
N GLN A 23 -29.08 -10.52 -39.03
CA GLN A 23 -28.92 -9.83 -37.76
C GLN A 23 -29.38 -10.78 -36.65
N SER A 24 -28.45 -11.18 -35.78
CA SER A 24 -28.74 -11.98 -34.59
C SER A 24 -29.68 -11.22 -33.66
N ILE A 25 -30.99 -11.38 -33.88
CA ILE A 25 -32.03 -10.73 -33.07
C ILE A 25 -31.82 -11.16 -31.61
N THR A 26 -31.56 -10.24 -30.70
CA THR A 26 -31.40 -10.57 -29.27
C THR A 26 -32.73 -11.06 -28.69
N PHE A 27 -32.71 -11.86 -27.61
CA PHE A 27 -33.95 -12.29 -26.97
C PHE A 27 -34.82 -11.09 -26.52
N LYS A 28 -34.19 -10.00 -26.09
CA LYS A 28 -34.87 -8.74 -25.76
C LYS A 28 -35.66 -8.18 -26.95
N GLU A 29 -35.11 -8.31 -28.15
CA GLU A 29 -35.75 -7.89 -29.39
C GLU A 29 -36.88 -8.85 -29.81
N ILE A 30 -36.73 -10.16 -29.60
CA ILE A 30 -37.83 -11.15 -29.78
C ILE A 30 -39.01 -10.77 -28.88
N LYS A 31 -38.74 -10.48 -27.59
CA LYS A 31 -39.77 -10.06 -26.64
C LYS A 31 -40.44 -8.74 -27.06
N ARG A 32 -39.64 -7.75 -27.50
CA ARG A 32 -40.15 -6.46 -27.98
C ARG A 32 -41.09 -6.64 -29.17
N LYS A 33 -40.70 -7.47 -30.16
CA LYS A 33 -41.53 -7.78 -31.32
C LYS A 33 -42.83 -8.48 -30.95
N LEU A 34 -42.79 -9.39 -29.98
CA LEU A 34 -44.00 -10.05 -29.47
C LEU A 34 -44.94 -9.06 -28.78
N ASP A 35 -44.41 -8.20 -27.92
CA ASP A 35 -45.20 -7.17 -27.24
C ASP A 35 -45.77 -6.14 -28.23
N GLU A 36 -45.02 -5.81 -29.29
CA GLU A 36 -45.48 -4.94 -30.37
C GLU A 36 -46.58 -5.60 -31.20
N ALA A 37 -46.45 -6.89 -31.53
CA ALA A 37 -47.48 -7.67 -32.22
C ALA A 37 -48.77 -7.74 -31.41
N ARG A 38 -48.70 -7.87 -30.08
CA ARG A 38 -49.88 -7.83 -29.19
C ARG A 38 -50.59 -6.48 -29.17
N ARG A 39 -49.86 -5.38 -29.38
CA ARG A 39 -50.44 -4.02 -29.40
C ARG A 39 -51.07 -3.68 -30.74
N ARG A 40 -50.57 -4.28 -31.82
CA ARG A 40 -51.20 -4.17 -33.13
C ARG A 40 -52.48 -5.01 -33.12
N THR A 41 -53.56 -4.49 -33.70
CA THR A 41 -54.81 -5.24 -33.95
C THR A 41 -54.60 -6.25 -35.08
N CYS A 42 -53.67 -7.18 -34.90
CA CYS A 42 -53.48 -8.31 -35.79
C CYS A 42 -54.62 -9.31 -35.60
N SER A 43 -54.96 -10.04 -36.66
CA SER A 43 -55.86 -11.17 -36.52
C SER A 43 -55.23 -12.25 -35.63
N TYR A 44 -56.05 -13.04 -34.94
CA TYR A 44 -55.58 -14.13 -34.07
C TYR A 44 -54.62 -15.09 -34.81
N HIS A 45 -54.95 -15.49 -36.05
CA HIS A 45 -54.10 -16.36 -36.86
C HIS A 45 -52.75 -15.74 -37.27
N GLU A 46 -52.69 -14.43 -37.52
CA GLU A 46 -51.42 -13.76 -37.78
C GLU A 46 -50.56 -13.70 -36.52
N PHE A 47 -51.19 -13.49 -35.37
CA PHE A 47 -50.52 -13.51 -34.08
C PHE A 47 -49.91 -14.88 -33.78
N ASP A 48 -50.69 -15.96 -33.93
CA ASP A 48 -50.21 -17.34 -33.73
C ASP A 48 -49.01 -17.67 -34.63
N ARG A 49 -49.10 -17.29 -35.91
CA ARG A 49 -48.01 -17.52 -36.86
C ARG A 49 -46.74 -16.75 -36.48
N MET A 50 -46.88 -15.51 -36.02
CA MET A 50 -45.74 -14.71 -35.55
C MET A 50 -45.14 -15.30 -34.27
N GLU A 51 -45.96 -15.71 -33.30
CA GLU A 51 -45.49 -16.36 -32.08
C GLU A 51 -44.80 -17.70 -32.38
N ASP A 52 -45.30 -18.46 -33.37
CA ASP A 52 -44.68 -19.67 -33.87
C ASP A 52 -43.27 -19.44 -34.42
N GLU A 53 -43.10 -18.44 -35.27
CA GLU A 53 -41.80 -18.10 -35.83
C GLU A 53 -40.84 -17.56 -34.77
N LEU A 54 -41.31 -16.70 -33.86
CA LEU A 54 -40.50 -16.21 -32.74
C LEU A 54 -40.06 -17.34 -31.81
N TYR A 55 -40.91 -18.35 -31.60
CA TYR A 55 -40.55 -19.53 -30.83
C TYR A 55 -39.51 -20.40 -31.52
N LYS A 56 -39.65 -20.65 -32.83
CA LYS A 56 -38.62 -21.36 -33.60
C LYS A 56 -37.28 -20.65 -33.50
N GLN A 57 -37.29 -19.32 -33.59
CA GLN A 57 -36.09 -18.49 -33.44
C GLN A 57 -35.51 -18.58 -32.02
N ALA A 58 -36.33 -18.49 -30.97
CA ALA A 58 -35.88 -18.63 -29.59
C ALA A 58 -35.30 -20.02 -29.31
N ARG A 59 -35.96 -21.08 -29.79
CA ARG A 59 -35.50 -22.46 -29.69
C ARG A 59 -34.16 -22.67 -30.40
N ALA A 60 -33.97 -22.07 -31.57
CA ALA A 60 -32.71 -22.13 -32.30
C ALA A 60 -31.56 -21.47 -31.52
N LYS A 61 -31.86 -20.44 -30.74
CA LYS A 61 -30.92 -19.61 -29.96
C LYS A 61 -30.58 -20.14 -28.57
N ILE A 62 -31.15 -21.26 -28.13
CA ILE A 62 -30.76 -21.87 -26.86
C ILE A 62 -29.26 -22.20 -26.94
N PRO A 63 -28.41 -21.59 -26.09
CA PRO A 63 -26.97 -21.79 -26.15
C PRO A 63 -26.61 -23.22 -25.75
N TYR A 64 -25.58 -23.75 -26.41
CA TYR A 64 -24.96 -25.00 -26.01
C TYR A 64 -24.17 -24.82 -24.71
N PHE A 65 -24.10 -25.87 -23.90
CA PHE A 65 -23.32 -25.88 -22.67
C PHE A 65 -22.62 -27.22 -22.47
N GLY A 66 -21.33 -27.14 -22.12
CA GLY A 66 -20.51 -28.31 -21.79
C GLY A 66 -19.20 -28.41 -22.55
N VAL A 67 -18.94 -27.50 -23.50
CA VAL A 67 -17.58 -27.33 -24.04
C VAL A 67 -16.61 -26.85 -22.98
N ASP A 68 -17.05 -25.86 -22.22
CA ASP A 68 -16.38 -25.37 -21.01
C ASP A 68 -17.37 -25.48 -19.83
N ILE A 69 -16.94 -26.20 -18.80
CA ILE A 69 -17.71 -26.41 -17.56
C ILE A 69 -17.33 -25.42 -16.45
N GLY A 70 -16.53 -24.41 -16.78
CA GLY A 70 -16.16 -23.33 -15.89
C GLY A 70 -17.38 -22.65 -15.26
N THR A 71 -17.24 -22.26 -14.00
CA THR A 71 -18.35 -21.66 -13.24
C THR A 71 -18.90 -20.38 -13.89
N LEU A 72 -18.03 -19.55 -14.49
CA LEU A 72 -18.47 -18.34 -15.18
C LEU A 72 -19.30 -18.68 -16.43
N THR A 73 -18.86 -19.67 -17.20
CA THR A 73 -19.54 -20.17 -18.40
C THR A 73 -20.90 -20.76 -18.05
N TYR A 74 -20.98 -21.57 -16.99
CA TYR A 74 -22.26 -22.04 -16.47
C TYR A 74 -23.19 -20.90 -16.05
N LEU A 75 -22.69 -19.90 -15.31
CA LEU A 75 -23.52 -18.78 -14.84
C LEU A 75 -24.00 -17.88 -16.00
N ALA A 76 -23.19 -17.70 -17.03
CA ALA A 76 -23.59 -17.00 -18.26
C ALA A 76 -24.70 -17.78 -18.98
N TRP A 77 -24.50 -19.08 -19.22
CA TRP A 77 -25.51 -19.95 -19.81
C TRP A 77 -26.80 -19.97 -18.99
N GLU A 78 -26.71 -20.11 -17.66
CA GLU A 78 -27.86 -20.13 -16.76
C GLU A 78 -28.66 -18.82 -16.87
N LYS A 79 -27.97 -17.68 -16.98
CA LYS A 79 -28.61 -16.37 -17.17
C LYS A 79 -29.37 -16.32 -18.49
N ASP A 80 -28.75 -16.75 -19.59
CA ASP A 80 -29.38 -16.76 -20.91
C ASP A 80 -30.64 -17.65 -20.93
N ILE A 81 -30.58 -18.83 -20.30
CA ILE A 81 -31.75 -19.70 -20.15
C ILE A 81 -32.81 -19.05 -19.26
N ASN A 82 -32.45 -18.43 -18.14
CA ASN A 82 -33.43 -17.74 -17.27
C ASN A 82 -34.16 -16.62 -18.00
N ASP A 83 -33.46 -15.89 -18.88
CA ASP A 83 -34.08 -14.83 -19.68
C ASP A 83 -35.07 -15.43 -20.69
N MET A 84 -34.72 -16.55 -21.35
CA MET A 84 -35.55 -17.21 -22.35
C MET A 84 -36.70 -18.06 -21.78
N HIS A 85 -36.54 -18.61 -20.57
CA HIS A 85 -37.43 -19.62 -20.00
C HIS A 85 -38.89 -19.19 -19.92
N PRO A 86 -39.25 -17.97 -19.44
CA PRO A 86 -40.65 -17.54 -19.39
C PRO A 86 -41.35 -17.50 -20.75
N PHE A 87 -40.62 -17.28 -21.84
CA PHE A 87 -41.17 -17.29 -23.19
C PHE A 87 -41.36 -18.73 -23.70
N ILE A 88 -40.34 -19.57 -23.51
CA ILE A 88 -40.39 -20.97 -23.97
C ILE A 88 -41.44 -21.78 -23.19
N ALA A 89 -41.54 -21.57 -21.87
CA ALA A 89 -42.49 -22.25 -20.99
C ALA A 89 -43.95 -21.80 -21.20
N ARG A 90 -44.16 -20.57 -21.70
CA ARG A 90 -45.51 -20.06 -21.97
C ARG A 90 -46.15 -20.77 -23.16
N LYS A 91 -45.37 -20.98 -24.23
CA LYS A 91 -45.85 -21.65 -25.45
C LYS A 91 -45.95 -23.17 -25.30
N SER A 92 -45.23 -23.77 -24.36
CA SER A 92 -45.36 -25.20 -24.11
C SER A 92 -46.67 -25.58 -23.41
N LYS A 93 -47.51 -24.61 -23.02
CA LYS A 93 -48.91 -24.85 -22.62
C LYS A 93 -49.75 -25.05 -23.89
N PRO A 94 -50.19 -26.28 -24.21
CA PRO A 94 -51.05 -26.46 -25.36
C PRO A 94 -52.40 -25.78 -25.09
N GLU A 95 -52.80 -24.86 -25.98
CA GLU A 95 -54.19 -24.39 -26.08
C GLU A 95 -55.12 -25.51 -26.61
N SER A 96 -54.54 -26.64 -27.06
CA SER A 96 -55.31 -27.82 -27.42
C SER A 96 -55.72 -28.59 -26.15
N TYR A 97 -57.03 -28.68 -25.93
CA TYR A 97 -57.70 -29.42 -24.85
C TYR A 97 -57.31 -30.90 -24.70
N PHE A 98 -56.47 -31.46 -25.57
CA PHE A 98 -56.22 -32.90 -25.66
C PHE A 98 -54.82 -33.39 -25.25
N HIS A 99 -53.89 -32.52 -24.86
CA HIS A 99 -52.55 -32.94 -24.43
C HIS A 99 -52.18 -32.36 -23.06
N SER A 100 -52.62 -33.01 -21.98
CA SER A 100 -52.30 -32.65 -20.59
C SER A 100 -50.90 -33.11 -20.14
N SER A 101 -49.96 -33.31 -21.06
CA SER A 101 -48.67 -33.94 -20.76
C SER A 101 -47.60 -32.88 -20.53
N ASN A 102 -47.44 -32.46 -19.27
CA ASN A 102 -46.30 -31.74 -18.67
C ASN A 102 -45.47 -30.85 -19.63
N SER A 103 -45.97 -29.63 -19.87
CA SER A 103 -45.29 -28.56 -20.62
C SER A 103 -43.83 -28.33 -20.19
N GLU A 104 -43.52 -28.53 -18.90
CA GLU A 104 -42.17 -28.42 -18.34
C GLU A 104 -41.23 -29.56 -18.79
N SER A 105 -41.73 -30.78 -18.95
CA SER A 105 -40.91 -31.91 -19.39
C SER A 105 -40.36 -31.68 -20.81
N TYR A 106 -41.20 -31.12 -21.68
CA TYR A 106 -40.77 -30.72 -23.02
C TYR A 106 -39.70 -29.61 -22.97
N VAL A 107 -39.90 -28.58 -22.16
CA VAL A 107 -38.94 -27.48 -21.99
C VAL A 107 -37.60 -28.00 -21.46
N LEU A 108 -37.62 -28.92 -20.49
CA LEU A 108 -36.43 -29.59 -19.99
C LEU A 108 -35.72 -30.42 -21.05
N SER A 109 -36.47 -31.14 -21.89
CA SER A 109 -35.90 -31.89 -23.01
C SER A 109 -35.17 -30.96 -24.00
N LEU A 110 -35.69 -29.75 -24.21
CA LEU A 110 -35.06 -28.75 -25.08
C LEU A 110 -33.73 -28.27 -24.50
N TYR A 111 -33.69 -27.91 -23.21
CA TYR A 111 -32.45 -27.45 -22.58
C TYR A 111 -31.41 -28.55 -22.50
N THR A 112 -31.81 -29.75 -22.08
CA THR A 112 -30.90 -30.88 -21.93
C THR A 112 -30.37 -31.35 -23.29
N SER A 113 -31.14 -31.23 -24.38
CA SER A 113 -30.66 -31.52 -25.75
C SER A 113 -29.51 -30.63 -26.22
N ARG A 114 -29.27 -29.50 -25.56
CA ARG A 114 -28.15 -28.58 -25.84
C ARG A 114 -26.93 -28.82 -24.95
N PHE A 115 -26.94 -29.89 -24.15
CA PHE A 115 -25.75 -30.31 -23.41
C PHE A 115 -24.75 -31.00 -24.33
N GLU A 116 -23.48 -30.63 -24.19
CA GLU A 116 -22.36 -31.16 -24.95
C GLU A 116 -21.30 -31.75 -24.03
N MET A 117 -20.49 -32.65 -24.58
CA MET A 117 -19.32 -33.27 -23.94
C MET A 117 -19.57 -33.68 -22.47
N GLN A 118 -18.82 -33.12 -21.53
CA GLN A 118 -18.82 -33.50 -20.12
C GLN A 118 -20.18 -33.30 -19.44
N VAL A 119 -20.94 -32.27 -19.87
CA VAL A 119 -22.28 -32.02 -19.29
C VAL A 119 -23.28 -33.04 -19.79
N ARG A 120 -23.13 -33.51 -21.04
CA ARG A 120 -23.94 -34.60 -21.58
C ARG A 120 -23.67 -35.91 -20.83
N GLU A 121 -22.40 -36.25 -20.63
CA GLU A 121 -22.00 -37.44 -19.85
C GLU A 121 -22.55 -37.39 -18.42
N TRP A 122 -22.41 -36.25 -17.73
CA TRP A 122 -22.99 -36.03 -16.41
C TRP A 122 -24.52 -36.20 -16.40
N TRP A 123 -25.20 -35.67 -17.42
CA TRP A 123 -26.65 -35.78 -17.52
C TRP A 123 -27.08 -37.24 -17.72
N ASP A 124 -26.40 -37.98 -18.59
CA ASP A 124 -26.70 -39.39 -18.87
C ASP A 124 -26.44 -40.27 -17.63
N GLU A 125 -25.32 -40.05 -16.93
CA GLU A 125 -25.03 -40.71 -15.66
C GLU A 125 -26.10 -40.41 -14.60
N ARG A 126 -26.54 -39.15 -14.52
CA ARG A 126 -27.65 -38.78 -13.64
C ARG A 126 -28.93 -39.52 -14.01
N GLN A 127 -29.30 -39.57 -15.29
CA GLN A 127 -30.50 -40.27 -15.74
C GLN A 127 -30.44 -41.76 -15.44
N TYR A 128 -29.26 -42.38 -15.58
CA TYR A 128 -29.03 -43.75 -15.11
C TYR A 128 -29.34 -43.89 -13.62
N HIS A 129 -28.84 -42.99 -12.77
CA HIS A 129 -29.13 -43.00 -11.34
C HIS A 129 -30.59 -42.77 -10.98
N VAL A 130 -31.34 -42.01 -11.79
CA VAL A 130 -32.79 -41.84 -11.62
C VAL A 130 -33.52 -43.16 -11.93
N ARG A 131 -33.14 -43.85 -13.02
CA ARG A 131 -33.77 -45.14 -13.41
C ARG A 131 -33.62 -46.23 -12.35
N ILE A 132 -32.48 -46.27 -11.65
CA ILE A 132 -32.22 -47.23 -10.57
C ILE A 132 -32.72 -46.73 -9.20
N GLY A 133 -33.46 -45.61 -9.13
CA GLY A 133 -34.04 -45.08 -7.91
C GLY A 133 -33.06 -44.43 -6.92
N ARG A 134 -31.83 -44.12 -7.34
CA ARG A 134 -30.80 -43.48 -6.47
C ARG A 134 -30.85 -41.95 -6.48
N LYS A 135 -31.46 -41.33 -7.50
CA LYS A 135 -31.68 -39.88 -7.60
C LYS A 135 -33.15 -39.60 -7.94
N SER A 136 -33.67 -38.47 -7.51
CA SER A 136 -35.02 -38.01 -7.87
C SER A 136 -35.08 -37.55 -9.32
N LEU A 137 -36.23 -37.77 -9.96
CA LEU A 137 -36.56 -37.18 -11.26
C LEU A 137 -36.56 -35.65 -11.14
N ILE A 138 -36.17 -34.98 -12.22
CA ILE A 138 -36.24 -33.52 -12.33
C ILE A 138 -37.51 -33.18 -13.12
N HIS A 139 -38.42 -32.43 -12.50
CA HIS A 139 -39.74 -32.11 -13.04
C HIS A 139 -39.80 -30.74 -13.71
N ASP A 140 -38.99 -29.78 -13.27
CA ASP A 140 -39.00 -28.41 -13.77
C ASP A 140 -37.61 -27.79 -13.93
N TRP A 141 -37.57 -26.61 -14.55
CA TRP A 141 -36.34 -25.84 -14.74
C TRP A 141 -35.65 -25.46 -13.43
N SER A 142 -36.42 -25.21 -12.35
CA SER A 142 -35.88 -24.82 -11.05
C SER A 142 -35.04 -25.93 -10.43
N GLU A 143 -35.55 -27.16 -10.48
CA GLU A 143 -34.86 -28.37 -10.04
C GLU A 143 -33.62 -28.68 -10.88
N LEU A 144 -33.71 -28.54 -12.21
CA LEU A 144 -32.55 -28.70 -13.09
C LEU A 144 -31.46 -27.69 -12.73
N LYS A 145 -31.84 -26.42 -12.59
CA LYS A 145 -30.94 -25.33 -12.21
C LYS A 145 -30.31 -25.55 -10.85
N ALA A 146 -31.06 -26.02 -9.85
CA ALA A 146 -30.52 -26.35 -8.53
C ALA A 146 -29.50 -27.49 -8.61
N CYS A 147 -29.79 -28.54 -9.39
CA CYS A 147 -28.89 -29.67 -9.60
C CYS A 147 -27.60 -29.23 -10.31
N MET A 148 -27.70 -28.48 -11.40
CA MET A 148 -26.53 -27.98 -12.13
C MET A 148 -25.69 -27.01 -11.29
N ARG A 149 -26.31 -26.13 -10.50
CA ARG A 149 -25.59 -25.28 -9.54
C ARG A 149 -24.86 -26.06 -8.46
N LYS A 150 -25.32 -27.26 -8.10
CA LYS A 150 -24.62 -28.10 -7.14
C LYS A 150 -23.37 -28.72 -7.76
N GLU A 151 -23.45 -29.07 -9.03
CA GLU A 151 -22.36 -29.70 -9.79
C GLU A 151 -21.30 -28.69 -10.26
N PHE A 152 -21.72 -27.66 -11.01
CA PHE A 152 -20.82 -26.79 -11.79
C PHE A 152 -20.43 -25.49 -11.06
N VAL A 153 -20.99 -25.25 -9.87
CA VAL A 153 -20.66 -24.06 -9.05
C VAL A 153 -20.10 -24.51 -7.70
N PRO A 154 -18.76 -24.51 -7.55
CA PRO A 154 -18.09 -24.79 -6.29
C PRO A 154 -18.64 -23.94 -5.14
N SER A 155 -18.73 -24.55 -3.96
CA SER A 155 -19.31 -23.92 -2.77
C SER A 155 -18.57 -22.64 -2.33
N HIS A 156 -17.25 -22.58 -2.52
CA HIS A 156 -16.45 -21.39 -2.22
C HIS A 156 -16.78 -20.21 -3.16
N ILE A 157 -17.09 -20.47 -4.43
CA ILE A 157 -17.51 -19.42 -5.37
C ILE A 157 -18.88 -18.86 -4.99
N LYS A 158 -19.79 -19.68 -4.44
CA LYS A 158 -21.10 -19.19 -3.96
C LYS A 158 -20.95 -18.14 -2.87
N ARG A 159 -20.02 -18.35 -1.92
CA ARG A 159 -19.70 -17.35 -0.88
C ARG A 159 -19.14 -16.07 -1.51
N ASN A 160 -18.21 -16.21 -2.44
CA ASN A 160 -17.62 -15.05 -3.13
C ASN A 160 -18.65 -14.27 -3.95
N LEU A 161 -19.60 -14.93 -4.61
CA LEU A 161 -20.68 -14.27 -5.35
C LEU A 161 -21.67 -13.54 -4.43
N GLN A 162 -21.94 -14.08 -3.24
CA GLN A 162 -22.76 -13.39 -2.24
C GLN A 162 -22.06 -12.13 -1.73
N LEU A 163 -20.76 -12.24 -1.42
CA LEU A 163 -19.93 -11.08 -1.05
C LEU A 163 -19.91 -10.06 -2.18
N LEU A 164 -19.69 -10.49 -3.43
CA LEU A 164 -19.69 -9.60 -4.60
C LEU A 164 -21.03 -8.91 -4.81
N ARG A 165 -22.15 -9.62 -4.62
CA ARG A 165 -23.49 -9.02 -4.67
C ARG A 165 -23.70 -7.99 -3.56
N ALA A 166 -23.20 -8.25 -2.36
CA ALA A 166 -23.22 -7.28 -1.27
C ALA A 166 -22.42 -6.03 -1.66
N TYR A 167 -21.19 -6.19 -2.15
CA TYR A 167 -20.36 -5.07 -2.61
C TYR A 167 -21.00 -4.27 -3.76
N ILE A 168 -21.63 -4.93 -4.73
CA ILE A 168 -22.33 -4.24 -5.82
C ILE A 168 -23.55 -3.48 -5.28
N LYS A 169 -24.28 -4.05 -4.33
CA LYS A 169 -25.41 -3.37 -3.68
C LYS A 169 -24.95 -2.17 -2.85
N ASP A 170 -23.86 -2.32 -2.11
CA ASP A 170 -23.26 -1.23 -1.33
C ASP A 170 -22.75 -0.13 -2.27
N GLY A 171 -22.13 -0.50 -3.39
CA GLY A 171 -21.70 0.42 -4.44
C GLY A 171 -22.87 1.16 -5.10
N LYS A 172 -23.99 0.49 -5.36
CA LYS A 172 -25.22 1.16 -5.86
C LYS A 172 -25.79 2.12 -4.83
N THR A 173 -25.92 1.69 -3.58
CA THR A 173 -26.36 2.55 -2.47
C THR A 173 -25.45 3.77 -2.33
N PHE A 174 -24.14 3.57 -2.49
CA PHE A 174 -23.15 4.65 -2.49
C PHE A 174 -23.39 5.62 -3.66
N LEU A 175 -23.56 5.12 -4.89
CA LEU A 175 -23.85 5.96 -6.05
C LEU A 175 -25.19 6.70 -5.94
N GLU A 176 -26.23 6.04 -5.43
CA GLU A 176 -27.53 6.65 -5.12
C GLU A 176 -27.36 7.75 -4.07
N SER A 177 -26.56 7.51 -3.02
CA SER A 177 -26.23 8.54 -2.01
C SER A 177 -25.45 9.73 -2.57
N LEU A 178 -24.76 9.57 -3.71
CA LEU A 178 -24.04 10.66 -4.37
C LEU A 178 -24.93 11.51 -5.28
N ASN A 179 -26.00 10.95 -5.84
CA ASN A 179 -26.86 11.63 -6.82
C ASN A 179 -27.72 12.74 -6.20
N ASP A 180 -28.20 12.57 -4.96
CA ASP A 180 -29.11 13.52 -4.31
C ASP A 180 -28.35 14.54 -3.44
N ASN A 181 -27.45 15.32 -4.06
CA ASN A 181 -26.58 16.33 -3.41
C ASN A 181 -25.45 15.77 -2.52
N GLY A 182 -25.33 14.45 -2.37
CA GLY A 182 -24.28 13.87 -1.52
C GLY A 182 -22.86 14.17 -1.99
N PHE A 183 -22.65 14.35 -3.29
CA PHE A 183 -21.35 14.82 -3.80
C PHE A 183 -21.03 16.24 -3.35
N LEU A 184 -21.97 17.18 -3.48
CA LEU A 184 -21.80 18.59 -3.07
C LEU A 184 -21.58 18.72 -1.56
N ILE A 185 -22.31 17.94 -0.76
CA ILE A 185 -22.14 17.91 0.70
C ILE A 185 -20.73 17.41 1.06
N ARG A 186 -20.28 16.30 0.47
CA ARG A 186 -18.92 15.78 0.72
C ARG A 186 -17.83 16.71 0.21
N GLU A 187 -18.05 17.41 -0.90
CA GLU A 187 -17.12 18.41 -1.41
C GLU A 187 -16.99 19.60 -0.45
N LEU A 188 -18.11 20.07 0.10
CA LEU A 188 -18.13 21.12 1.13
C LEU A 188 -17.43 20.67 2.42
N GLU A 189 -17.74 19.47 2.91
CA GLU A 189 -17.06 18.87 4.08
C GLU A 189 -15.56 18.78 3.84
N PHE A 190 -15.14 18.33 2.65
CA PHE A 190 -13.73 18.27 2.30
C PHE A 190 -13.07 19.65 2.29
N LYS A 191 -13.72 20.67 1.72
CA LYS A 191 -13.22 22.05 1.73
C LYS A 191 -13.11 22.63 3.14
N ILE A 192 -14.05 22.31 4.03
CA ILE A 192 -14.02 22.71 5.45
C ILE A 192 -12.84 22.04 6.16
N ASN A 193 -12.70 20.71 6.01
CA ASN A 193 -11.62 19.94 6.62
C ASN A 193 -10.24 20.39 6.10
N LEU A 194 -10.13 20.71 4.81
CA LEU A 194 -8.90 21.23 4.22
C LEU A 194 -8.51 22.58 4.84
N LYS A 195 -9.48 23.50 5.01
CA LYS A 195 -9.25 24.79 5.68
C LYS A 195 -8.82 24.61 7.12
N GLU A 196 -9.45 23.68 7.85
CA GLU A 196 -9.10 23.37 9.24
C GLU A 196 -7.67 22.81 9.38
N LEU A 197 -7.24 21.97 8.44
CA LEU A 197 -5.86 21.47 8.40
C LEU A 197 -4.85 22.59 8.10
N GLN A 198 -5.18 23.51 7.20
CA GLN A 198 -4.33 24.66 6.90
C GLN A 198 -4.18 25.59 8.10
N THR A 199 -5.27 25.88 8.83
CA THR A 199 -5.20 26.70 10.06
C THR A 199 -4.39 26.01 11.15
N LYS A 200 -4.57 24.70 11.37
CA LYS A 200 -3.73 23.93 12.31
C LYS A 200 -2.25 23.98 11.93
N GLN A 201 -1.93 23.93 10.64
CA GLN A 201 -0.54 24.01 10.18
C GLN A 201 0.08 25.39 10.42
N ILE A 202 -0.69 26.46 10.22
CA ILE A 202 -0.28 27.84 10.52
C ILE A 202 -0.08 28.00 12.03
N GLU A 203 -0.99 27.49 12.86
CA GLU A 203 -0.90 27.55 14.32
C GLU A 203 0.34 26.81 14.85
N LEU A 204 0.65 25.63 14.30
CA LEU A 204 1.86 24.88 14.63
C LEU A 204 3.14 25.59 14.18
N LYS A 205 3.10 26.36 13.09
CA LYS A 205 4.23 27.17 12.66
C LYS A 205 4.45 28.33 13.64
N LEU A 206 3.38 29.04 13.99
CA LEU A 206 3.43 30.14 14.95
C LEU A 206 3.93 29.68 16.33
N LYS A 207 3.47 28.53 16.82
CA LYS A 207 3.94 27.94 18.09
C LYS A 207 5.45 27.67 18.07
N ARG A 208 5.97 27.13 16.97
CA ARG A 208 7.42 26.87 16.80
C ARG A 208 8.22 28.17 16.75
N ASP A 209 7.71 29.19 16.06
CA ASP A 209 8.39 30.49 15.97
C ASP A 209 8.46 31.17 17.35
N VAL A 210 7.36 31.12 18.12
CA VAL A 210 7.32 31.61 19.52
C VAL A 210 8.27 30.84 20.44
N GLU A 211 8.34 29.51 20.30
CA GLU A 211 9.25 28.68 21.09
C GLU A 211 10.72 28.95 20.74
N SER A 212 11.03 29.12 19.45
CA SER A 212 12.37 29.51 18.98
C SER A 212 12.78 30.87 19.54
N GLN A 213 11.88 31.85 19.55
CA GLN A 213 12.16 33.17 20.13
C GLN A 213 12.42 33.09 21.64
N LYS A 214 11.64 32.28 22.38
CA LYS A 214 11.87 32.06 23.82
C LYS A 214 13.22 31.40 24.10
N GLU A 215 13.62 30.43 23.27
CA GLU A 215 14.92 29.77 23.42
C GLU A 215 16.08 30.71 23.09
N GLU A 216 15.93 31.56 22.07
CA GLU A 216 16.91 32.60 21.75
C GLU A 216 17.08 33.59 22.91
N GLN A 217 15.96 34.06 23.50
CA GLN A 217 16.00 34.92 24.70
C GLN A 217 16.71 34.25 25.88
N ARG A 218 16.45 32.96 26.14
CA ARG A 218 17.15 32.19 27.19
C ARG A 218 18.64 32.03 26.91
N GLN A 219 19.03 31.87 25.65
CA GLN A 219 20.45 31.78 25.28
C GLN A 219 21.15 33.13 25.43
N GLU A 220 20.48 34.23 25.10
CA GLU A 220 21.00 35.57 25.30
C GLU A 220 21.15 35.91 26.79
N GLU A 221 20.17 35.57 27.62
CA GLU A 221 20.23 35.73 29.08
C GLU A 221 21.39 34.94 29.69
N LYS A 222 21.58 33.67 29.27
CA LYS A 222 22.75 32.86 29.68
C LYS A 222 24.09 33.42 29.21
N LYS A 223 24.13 34.14 28.08
CA LYS A 223 25.36 34.82 27.63
C LYS A 223 25.67 36.02 28.52
N ARG A 224 24.67 36.84 28.84
CA ARG A 224 24.79 37.99 29.75
C ARG A 224 25.25 37.54 31.14
N GLU A 225 24.64 36.49 31.70
CA GLU A 225 25.03 35.96 33.02
C GLU A 225 26.48 35.45 33.04
N LYS A 226 26.95 34.81 31.95
CA LYS A 226 28.35 34.38 31.81
C LYS A 226 29.31 35.55 31.66
N GLU A 227 28.89 36.62 30.99
CA GLU A 227 29.68 37.85 30.82
C GLU A 227 29.82 38.58 32.16
N ASP A 228 28.72 38.78 32.88
CA ASP A 228 28.71 39.36 34.23
C ASP A 228 29.60 38.56 35.19
N LYS A 229 29.55 37.23 35.11
CA LYS A 229 30.41 36.35 35.92
C LYS A 229 31.89 36.55 35.59
N ARG A 230 32.25 36.65 34.31
CA ARG A 230 33.64 36.91 33.89
C ARG A 230 34.13 38.27 34.35
N GLU A 231 33.28 39.29 34.25
CA GLU A 231 33.62 40.64 34.70
C GLU A 231 33.85 40.67 36.22
N ARG A 232 33.03 39.94 36.99
CA ARG A 232 33.19 39.79 38.43
C ARG A 232 34.48 39.07 38.81
N GLU A 233 34.78 37.94 38.16
CA GLU A 233 36.03 37.20 38.34
C GLU A 233 37.26 38.06 37.99
N GLU A 234 37.16 38.90 36.94
CA GLU A 234 38.25 39.81 36.57
C GLU A 234 38.46 40.91 37.61
N ARG A 235 37.38 41.49 38.17
CA ARG A 235 37.46 42.46 39.26
C ARG A 235 38.11 41.85 40.50
N GLU A 236 37.70 40.64 40.89
CA GLU A 236 38.28 39.92 42.04
C GLU A 236 39.79 39.66 41.84
N ARG A 237 40.22 39.23 40.65
CA ARG A 237 41.65 39.05 40.33
C ARG A 237 42.45 40.36 40.38
N LYS A 238 41.85 41.49 39.97
CA LYS A 238 42.49 42.81 40.06
C LYS A 238 42.66 43.23 41.52
N GLU A 239 41.63 43.05 42.33
CA GLU A 239 41.69 43.33 43.77
C GLU A 239 42.72 42.44 44.50
N GLU A 240 42.78 41.16 44.17
CA GLU A 240 43.75 40.22 44.76
C GLU A 240 45.19 40.63 44.44
N LYS A 241 45.49 41.01 43.19
CA LYS A 241 46.80 41.55 42.81
C LYS A 241 47.17 42.82 43.57
N ILE A 242 46.20 43.70 43.81
CA ILE A 242 46.43 44.92 44.60
C ILE A 242 46.77 44.57 46.05
N ARG A 243 46.08 43.58 46.66
CA ARG A 243 46.39 43.10 48.01
C ARG A 243 47.78 42.47 48.09
N GLU A 244 48.13 41.57 47.15
CA GLU A 244 49.46 40.96 47.10
C GLU A 244 50.58 41.98 46.91
N GLU A 245 50.37 43.02 46.08
CA GLU A 245 51.36 44.07 45.87
C GLU A 245 51.53 44.92 47.13
N LYS A 246 50.43 45.21 47.84
CA LYS A 246 50.45 45.92 49.13
C LYS A 246 51.20 45.11 50.20
N ASP A 247 50.90 43.83 50.34
CA ASP A 247 51.59 42.92 51.27
C ASP A 247 53.09 42.82 50.95
N LYS A 248 53.46 42.76 49.66
CA LYS A 248 54.88 42.78 49.24
C LYS A 248 55.56 44.09 49.59
N ARG A 249 54.88 45.24 49.49
CA ARG A 249 55.44 46.53 49.91
C ARG A 249 55.63 46.58 51.42
N GLU A 250 54.65 46.15 52.20
CA GLU A 250 54.75 46.07 53.67
C GLU A 250 55.90 45.16 54.09
N ARG A 251 56.05 43.97 53.50
CA ARG A 251 57.21 43.09 53.77
C ARG A 251 58.54 43.73 53.43
N ARG A 252 58.65 44.43 52.30
CA ARG A 252 59.89 45.16 51.92
C ARG A 252 60.20 46.31 52.87
N GLU A 253 59.20 46.97 53.43
CA GLU A 253 59.39 48.02 54.43
C GLU A 253 59.80 47.44 55.79
N GLU A 254 59.20 46.32 56.21
CA GLU A 254 59.63 45.59 57.40
C GLU A 254 61.06 45.06 57.26
N GLU A 255 61.41 44.48 56.11
CA GLU A 255 62.76 43.98 55.84
C GLU A 255 63.78 45.11 55.88
N LYS A 256 63.48 46.28 55.29
CA LYS A 256 64.32 47.48 55.42
C LYS A 256 64.43 48.01 56.85
N LYS A 257 63.39 47.83 57.69
CA LYS A 257 63.47 48.16 59.12
C LYS A 257 64.38 47.18 59.86
N ARG A 258 64.24 45.87 59.60
CA ARG A 258 65.11 44.83 60.17
C ARG A 258 66.56 45.03 59.77
N GLU A 259 66.86 45.31 58.49
CA GLU A 259 68.24 45.61 58.05
C GLU A 259 68.81 46.87 58.74
N LYS A 260 67.98 47.88 59.02
CA LYS A 260 68.41 49.07 59.78
C LYS A 260 68.64 48.76 61.26
N GLU A 261 67.85 47.87 61.85
CA GLU A 261 68.04 47.38 63.21
C GLU A 261 69.28 46.49 63.31
N GLU A 262 69.48 45.54 62.39
CA GLU A 262 70.68 44.71 62.30
C GLU A 262 71.93 45.55 62.09
N LYS A 263 71.91 46.60 61.24
CA LYS A 263 73.06 47.50 61.10
C LYS A 263 73.38 48.25 62.40
N LYS A 264 72.36 48.68 63.15
CA LYS A 264 72.54 49.29 64.47
C LYS A 264 73.06 48.28 65.50
N GLU A 265 72.60 47.04 65.43
CA GLU A 265 73.03 45.95 66.31
C GLU A 265 74.45 45.46 65.96
N GLU A 266 74.84 45.39 64.69
CA GLU A 266 76.22 45.13 64.28
C GLU A 266 77.15 46.28 64.69
N GLU A 267 76.68 47.52 64.64
CA GLU A 267 77.43 48.67 65.11
C GLU A 267 77.57 48.66 66.64
N SER A 268 76.51 48.28 67.37
CA SER A 268 76.59 48.07 68.83
C SER A 268 77.46 46.87 69.20
N LYS A 269 77.36 45.76 68.45
CA LYS A 269 78.20 44.57 68.63
C LYS A 269 79.64 44.83 68.24
N LYS A 270 79.94 45.67 67.24
CA LYS A 270 81.32 46.11 66.96
C LYS A 270 81.88 46.94 68.11
N ASN A 271 81.08 47.81 68.71
CA ASN A 271 81.45 48.53 69.93
C ASN A 271 81.61 47.59 71.14
N GLU A 272 80.78 46.55 71.24
CA GLU A 272 80.85 45.54 72.30
C GLU A 272 82.03 44.57 72.10
N LEU A 273 82.33 44.18 70.86
CA LEU A 273 83.50 43.39 70.47
C LEU A 273 84.80 44.16 70.68
N LEU A 274 84.77 45.49 70.50
CA LEU A 274 85.86 46.39 70.90
C LEU A 274 86.12 46.33 72.42
N LEU A 275 85.07 46.14 73.23
CA LEU A 275 85.19 45.95 74.68
C LEU A 275 85.58 44.52 75.08
N MET A 276 85.18 43.50 74.31
CA MET A 276 85.46 42.09 74.62
C MET A 276 86.87 41.61 74.22
N LEU A 277 87.65 42.39 73.47
CA LEU A 277 89.07 42.10 73.21
C LEU A 277 89.99 42.30 74.44
N ALA A 278 89.44 42.68 75.59
CA ALA A 278 90.17 42.90 76.84
C ALA A 278 90.09 41.73 77.86
N THR A 279 89.53 40.57 77.52
CA THR A 279 89.49 39.41 78.44
C THR A 279 89.62 38.06 77.69
N PRO A 280 90.61 37.21 78.04
CA PRO A 280 90.79 35.91 77.39
C PRO A 280 90.18 34.80 78.26
N THR A 281 89.20 34.02 77.79
CA THR A 281 88.95 32.70 78.43
C THR A 281 88.13 31.69 77.60
N LEU A 282 88.77 30.52 77.42
CA LEU A 282 88.29 29.13 77.45
C LEU A 282 87.20 28.62 76.48
N THR A 283 87.69 27.79 75.56
CA THR A 283 87.05 26.69 74.81
C THR A 283 86.33 25.65 75.68
N ILE A 284 85.14 25.22 75.25
CA ILE A 284 84.55 23.90 75.56
C ILE A 284 83.94 23.32 74.26
N ASN A 285 84.50 22.18 73.84
CA ASN A 285 83.95 21.28 72.82
C ASN A 285 82.68 20.62 73.35
N MET A 286 81.59 20.59 72.57
CA MET A 286 80.64 19.47 72.55
C MET A 286 79.96 19.33 71.18
N GLU A 287 80.19 18.19 70.53
CA GLU A 287 79.31 17.61 69.50
C GLU A 287 77.97 17.20 70.12
N PRO A 288 76.86 17.24 69.36
CA PRO A 288 76.29 15.94 68.98
C PRO A 288 75.60 15.88 67.59
N LYS A 289 75.89 14.77 66.91
CA LYS A 289 74.99 13.80 66.26
C LYS A 289 73.89 14.28 65.29
N ARG A 290 74.23 14.02 64.01
CA ARG A 290 73.46 13.45 62.89
C ARG A 290 72.13 12.71 63.19
N GLU A 291 71.33 12.67 62.11
CA GLU A 291 70.14 11.85 61.77
C GLU A 291 68.78 12.49 62.14
N GLY A 292 67.77 12.56 61.26
CA GLY A 292 67.59 11.88 59.99
C GLY A 292 66.54 12.54 59.09
N PHE A 293 66.62 12.14 57.83
CA PHE A 293 65.67 12.34 56.74
C PHE A 293 64.23 11.92 57.10
N SER A 294 63.22 12.50 56.44
CA SER A 294 62.43 11.78 55.42
C SER A 294 61.01 12.37 55.16
N LEU A 295 60.67 12.47 53.86
CA LEU A 295 59.38 12.17 53.21
C LEU A 295 58.15 13.09 53.55
N PHE A 296 57.14 13.34 52.70
CA PHE A 296 56.57 12.70 51.50
C PHE A 296 55.90 13.78 50.63
N THR A 297 56.08 13.73 49.32
CA THR A 297 55.20 14.41 48.34
C THR A 297 54.33 13.37 47.63
N SER A 298 53.01 13.52 47.70
CA SER A 298 51.99 12.81 46.93
C SER A 298 51.02 13.89 46.38
N PHE A 299 50.43 13.87 45.18
CA PHE A 299 50.04 12.86 44.21
C PHE A 299 50.10 13.42 42.76
N PRO A 300 50.09 12.57 41.72
CA PRO A 300 49.93 12.96 40.32
C PRO A 300 48.47 12.82 39.85
N PHE A 301 48.08 13.62 38.85
CA PHE A 301 47.01 13.25 37.91
C PHE A 301 47.57 13.25 36.48
N ILE A 302 47.56 12.08 35.83
CA ILE A 302 47.70 11.94 34.38
C ILE A 302 46.51 11.08 33.93
N VAL A 303 45.62 11.67 33.14
CA VAL A 303 44.56 10.95 32.42
C VAL A 303 45.02 10.77 30.98
N HIS A 304 45.36 9.54 30.60
CA HIS A 304 45.66 9.14 29.23
C HIS A 304 44.35 8.99 28.45
N SER A 305 44.20 9.71 27.34
CA SER A 305 43.18 9.46 26.32
C SER A 305 43.68 8.42 25.33
N SER A 306 43.10 7.21 25.34
CA SER A 306 43.32 6.23 24.28
C SER A 306 42.42 6.54 23.09
N ILE A 307 43.07 6.91 21.98
CA ILE A 307 42.52 7.00 20.64
C ILE A 307 42.24 5.57 20.15
N ILE A 308 40.98 5.27 19.81
CA ILE A 308 40.61 4.06 19.07
C ILE A 308 40.53 4.45 17.59
N HIS A 309 41.49 3.99 16.79
CA HIS A 309 41.40 4.01 15.33
C HIS A 309 40.47 2.88 14.85
N PHE A 310 39.38 3.23 14.18
CA PHE A 310 38.63 2.32 13.32
C PHE A 310 39.02 2.59 11.86
N SER A 311 39.70 1.64 11.21
CA SER A 311 39.91 1.69 9.77
C SER A 311 38.69 1.09 9.06
N PHE A 312 38.03 1.85 8.21
CA PHE A 312 37.08 1.31 7.23
C PHE A 312 37.82 1.10 5.91
N LYS A 313 37.89 -0.15 5.44
CA LYS A 313 38.15 -0.44 4.02
C LYS A 313 36.91 0.00 3.24
N SER A 314 36.98 1.15 2.60
CA SER A 314 36.06 1.55 1.56
C SER A 314 36.36 0.74 0.29
N ILE A 315 35.45 -0.16 -0.09
CA ILE A 315 35.40 -0.67 -1.46
C ILE A 315 34.81 0.46 -2.30
N ALA A 316 35.67 1.15 -3.04
CA ALA A 316 35.26 2.09 -4.07
C ALA A 316 34.74 1.28 -5.27
N ILE A 317 33.43 1.27 -5.48
CA ILE A 317 32.86 0.93 -6.77
C ILE A 317 32.95 2.21 -7.60
N GLN A 318 33.90 2.26 -8.53
CA GLN A 318 34.00 3.30 -9.54
C GLN A 318 32.73 3.28 -10.40
N TYR A 319 31.93 4.35 -10.30
CA TYR A 319 31.03 4.71 -11.38
C TYR A 319 31.83 5.51 -12.40
N SER A 320 32.00 4.96 -13.61
CA SER A 320 32.48 5.73 -14.75
C SER A 320 31.39 6.70 -15.17
N GLU A 321 31.65 8.00 -15.04
CA GLU A 321 30.88 9.03 -15.70
C GLU A 321 31.11 8.91 -17.22
N GLN A 322 30.14 8.33 -17.93
CA GLN A 322 29.99 8.56 -19.36
C GLN A 322 28.93 9.64 -19.56
N SER A 323 29.42 10.80 -19.98
CA SER A 323 28.66 11.93 -20.47
C SER A 323 27.89 11.54 -21.75
N PHE A 324 26.56 11.45 -21.64
CA PHE A 324 25.66 11.48 -22.80
C PHE A 324 24.90 12.79 -22.82
N SER A 325 25.48 13.77 -23.54
CA SER A 325 24.74 14.91 -24.04
C SER A 325 23.92 14.50 -25.27
N LYS A 326 22.66 14.95 -25.30
CA LYS A 326 21.73 14.96 -26.45
C LYS A 326 21.37 13.58 -27.03
N TYR A 327 20.19 13.08 -26.69
CA TYR A 327 19.17 12.62 -27.65
C TYR A 327 17.81 12.57 -26.94
N GLY A 328 16.79 13.10 -27.60
CA GLY A 328 15.41 13.13 -27.12
C GLY A 328 14.68 11.81 -27.36
N ASN A 329 13.67 11.56 -26.52
CA ASN A 329 12.60 10.57 -26.66
C ASN A 329 13.01 9.10 -26.85
N SER A 330 13.08 8.35 -25.75
CA SER A 330 12.08 7.33 -25.34
C SER A 330 12.67 6.37 -24.28
N ASN A 331 12.31 6.58 -23.01
CA ASN A 331 12.79 5.80 -21.86
C ASN A 331 12.25 4.34 -21.80
N LEU A 332 11.54 3.87 -22.82
CA LEU A 332 10.94 2.53 -22.81
C LEU A 332 11.89 1.43 -23.32
N GLU A 333 12.85 1.76 -24.18
CA GLU A 333 13.77 0.76 -24.77
C GLU A 333 14.88 0.29 -23.82
N LEU A 334 15.24 1.09 -22.80
CA LEU A 334 16.25 0.70 -21.81
C LEU A 334 15.72 -0.24 -20.72
N MET A 335 14.40 -0.31 -20.52
CA MET A 335 13.78 -1.19 -19.51
C MET A 335 13.61 -2.63 -20.01
N LEU A 336 13.48 -2.85 -21.32
CA LEU A 336 13.27 -4.17 -21.91
C LEU A 336 14.46 -5.15 -21.71
N PRO A 337 15.73 -4.74 -21.88
CA PRO A 337 16.88 -5.61 -21.63
C PRO A 337 16.99 -6.01 -20.16
N LEU A 338 16.70 -5.09 -19.23
CA LEU A 338 16.76 -5.34 -17.79
C LEU A 338 15.68 -6.35 -17.34
N CYS A 339 14.46 -6.20 -17.85
CA CYS A 339 13.37 -7.16 -17.58
C CYS A 339 13.62 -8.54 -18.20
N LYS A 340 14.27 -8.62 -19.37
CA LYS A 340 14.69 -9.90 -19.98
C LYS A 340 15.75 -10.61 -19.15
N GLN A 341 16.67 -9.86 -18.56
CA GLN A 341 17.76 -10.43 -17.76
C GLN A 341 17.28 -10.94 -16.40
N ILE A 342 16.24 -10.32 -15.82
CA ILE A 342 15.60 -10.79 -14.58
C ILE A 342 14.71 -12.02 -14.82
N THR A 343 14.15 -12.19 -16.02
CA THR A 343 13.21 -13.30 -16.32
C THR A 343 13.88 -14.55 -16.90
N GLN A 344 15.15 -14.49 -17.31
CA GLN A 344 15.87 -15.63 -17.89
C GLN A 344 16.73 -16.43 -16.91
N ASP A 345 16.78 -16.06 -15.62
CA ASP A 345 17.55 -16.80 -14.63
C ASP A 345 16.78 -18.07 -14.19
N LYS A 346 17.03 -19.17 -14.89
CA LYS A 346 16.42 -20.50 -14.70
C LYS A 346 17.03 -21.28 -13.52
N ASN A 347 17.19 -20.64 -12.37
CA ASN A 347 17.47 -21.37 -11.13
C ASN A 347 16.23 -21.34 -10.25
N PRO A 348 15.64 -22.51 -9.88
CA PRO A 348 14.51 -22.55 -8.98
C PRO A 348 15.01 -22.23 -7.58
N ILE A 349 15.02 -20.95 -7.23
CA ILE A 349 15.09 -20.52 -5.84
C ILE A 349 13.75 -20.92 -5.23
N THR A 350 13.77 -21.98 -4.43
CA THR A 350 12.68 -22.35 -3.54
C THR A 350 12.28 -21.14 -2.71
N TRP A 351 11.11 -20.58 -2.98
CA TRP A 351 10.49 -19.53 -2.17
C TRP A 351 9.89 -20.17 -0.92
N ASP A 352 10.74 -20.54 0.03
CA ASP A 352 10.28 -20.73 1.41
C ASP A 352 9.89 -19.34 1.96
N TYR A 353 8.72 -19.29 2.59
CA TYR A 353 8.12 -18.12 3.22
C TYR A 353 8.99 -17.58 4.36
N GLY A 354 10.07 -16.90 4.02
CA GLY A 354 10.83 -16.04 4.90
C GLY A 354 10.17 -14.67 4.95
N ILE A 355 9.31 -14.46 5.96
CA ILE A 355 8.88 -13.13 6.38
C ILE A 355 10.15 -12.31 6.62
N PHE A 356 10.45 -11.34 5.75
CA PHE A 356 11.56 -10.40 5.92
C PHE A 356 11.35 -9.63 7.23
N HIS A 357 11.97 -10.08 8.31
CA HIS A 357 12.07 -9.35 9.56
C HIS A 357 12.96 -8.12 9.35
N PHE A 358 12.35 -6.99 8.97
CA PHE A 358 12.94 -5.66 9.02
C PHE A 358 13.09 -5.21 10.49
N SER A 359 13.96 -5.84 11.27
CA SER A 359 14.15 -5.52 12.70
C SER A 359 15.46 -4.79 13.03
N LYS A 360 16.27 -4.38 12.03
CA LYS A 360 17.51 -3.64 12.32
C LYS A 360 17.28 -2.11 12.35
N PRO A 361 17.38 -1.45 13.52
CA PRO A 361 17.06 -0.01 13.68
C PRO A 361 18.03 0.95 12.96
N LYS A 362 19.16 0.44 12.44
CA LYS A 362 20.15 1.27 11.72
C LYS A 362 19.73 1.61 10.29
N PHE A 363 18.93 0.77 9.63
CA PHE A 363 18.49 1.02 8.24
C PHE A 363 17.43 2.13 8.16
N LEU A 364 16.49 2.14 9.11
CA LEU A 364 15.47 3.19 9.24
C LEU A 364 16.07 4.58 9.49
N LYS A 365 17.19 4.69 10.22
CA LYS A 365 17.83 5.97 10.54
C LYS A 365 18.40 6.71 9.31
N ILE A 366 18.76 5.98 8.25
CA ILE A 366 19.25 6.57 6.99
C ILE A 366 18.07 7.13 6.17
N PHE A 367 16.92 6.47 6.19
CA PHE A 367 15.71 6.92 5.47
C PHE A 367 15.05 8.15 6.09
N PHE A 368 15.06 8.28 7.43
CA PHE A 368 14.47 9.45 8.10
C PHE A 368 15.24 10.76 7.86
N LYS A 369 16.51 10.69 7.46
CA LYS A 369 17.32 11.90 7.23
C LYS A 369 17.04 12.57 5.88
N ASN A 370 16.38 11.87 4.95
CA ASN A 370 16.11 12.35 3.60
C ASN A 370 14.65 12.09 3.22
N THR A 371 13.74 12.81 3.88
CA THR A 371 12.26 12.68 3.74
C THR A 371 11.77 12.78 2.29
N ARG A 372 12.43 13.57 1.44
CA ARG A 372 12.12 13.65 0.00
C ARG A 372 12.35 12.31 -0.71
N LEU A 373 13.45 11.64 -0.43
CA LEU A 373 13.84 10.39 -1.10
C LEU A 373 12.93 9.23 -0.67
N PHE A 374 12.52 9.22 0.60
CA PHE A 374 11.52 8.28 1.11
C PHE A 374 10.14 8.49 0.46
N PHE A 375 9.70 9.75 0.29
CA PHE A 375 8.43 10.05 -0.37
C PHE A 375 8.44 9.67 -1.85
N CYS A 376 9.54 9.93 -2.56
CA CYS A 376 9.72 9.48 -3.94
C CYS A 376 9.67 7.95 -4.07
N LEU A 377 10.29 7.21 -3.14
CA LEU A 377 10.22 5.74 -3.12
C LEU A 377 8.81 5.23 -2.83
N LEU A 378 8.07 5.87 -1.92
CA LEU A 378 6.67 5.53 -1.63
C LEU A 378 5.77 5.74 -2.84
N ILE A 379 5.91 6.88 -3.53
CA ILE A 379 5.19 7.15 -4.78
C ILE A 379 5.56 6.10 -5.84
N PHE A 380 6.83 5.77 -5.97
CA PHE A 380 7.29 4.77 -6.94
C PHE A 380 6.69 3.38 -6.68
N VAL A 381 6.73 2.91 -5.41
CA VAL A 381 6.11 1.64 -5.01
C VAL A 381 4.60 1.67 -5.25
N TYR A 382 3.93 2.78 -4.96
CA TYR A 382 2.50 2.94 -5.21
C TYR A 382 2.14 2.91 -6.70
N ILE A 383 2.93 3.54 -7.56
CA ILE A 383 2.74 3.49 -9.02
C ILE A 383 2.94 2.06 -9.53
N ILE A 384 3.98 1.35 -9.09
CA ILE A 384 4.20 -0.06 -9.44
C ILE A 384 3.02 -0.91 -9.02
N PHE A 385 2.49 -0.68 -7.81
CA PHE A 385 1.32 -1.41 -7.30
C PHE A 385 0.07 -1.17 -8.17
N ILE A 386 -0.19 0.07 -8.58
CA ILE A 386 -1.30 0.37 -9.51
C ILE A 386 -1.11 -0.33 -10.85
N ILE A 387 0.11 -0.30 -11.41
CA ILE A 387 0.43 -0.98 -12.67
C ILE A 387 0.21 -2.50 -12.53
N LEU A 388 0.60 -3.10 -11.41
CA LEU A 388 0.37 -4.52 -11.12
C LEU A 388 -1.12 -4.87 -11.02
N ILE A 389 -1.91 -4.08 -10.29
CA ILE A 389 -3.36 -4.26 -10.22
C ILE A 389 -3.97 -4.16 -11.62
N PHE A 390 -3.58 -3.16 -12.40
CA PHE A 390 -4.07 -2.97 -13.76
C PHE A 390 -3.67 -4.13 -14.66
N ALA A 391 -2.44 -4.63 -14.57
CA ALA A 391 -1.98 -5.78 -15.34
C ALA A 391 -2.74 -7.07 -14.96
N ILE A 392 -2.98 -7.31 -13.66
CA ILE A 392 -3.79 -8.44 -13.18
C ILE A 392 -5.24 -8.31 -13.69
N PHE A 393 -5.80 -7.11 -13.63
CA PHE A 393 -7.15 -6.83 -14.10
C PHE A 393 -7.27 -7.01 -15.62
N CYS A 394 -6.31 -6.52 -16.39
CA CYS A 394 -6.25 -6.75 -17.83
C CYS A 394 -6.11 -8.23 -18.16
N ARG A 395 -5.26 -8.97 -17.44
CA ARG A 395 -5.12 -10.41 -17.63
C ARG A 395 -6.43 -11.14 -17.31
N TYR A 396 -7.11 -10.75 -16.23
CA TYR A 396 -8.40 -11.31 -15.85
C TYR A 396 -9.51 -11.04 -16.88
N ILE A 397 -9.51 -9.88 -17.52
CA ILE A 397 -10.51 -9.51 -18.53
C ILE A 397 -10.20 -10.12 -19.90
N PHE A 398 -8.96 -10.03 -20.35
CA PHE A 398 -8.58 -10.37 -21.71
C PHE A 398 -8.10 -11.82 -21.87
N ASP A 399 -7.74 -12.49 -20.78
CA ASP A 399 -7.33 -13.89 -20.78
C ASP A 399 -7.93 -14.65 -19.57
N PRO A 400 -9.27 -14.82 -19.52
CA PRO A 400 -9.94 -15.52 -18.43
C PRO A 400 -9.62 -17.02 -18.36
N GLY A 401 -8.90 -17.55 -19.36
CA GLY A 401 -8.53 -18.97 -19.49
C GLY A 401 -7.03 -19.26 -19.39
N GLY A 402 -6.19 -18.28 -19.06
CA GLY A 402 -4.74 -18.45 -19.02
C GLY A 402 -4.29 -19.47 -17.97
N THR A 403 -3.95 -20.68 -18.44
CA THR A 403 -3.21 -21.72 -17.72
C THR A 403 -1.87 -21.25 -17.19
#